data_AF-A0A932PAE0-F1
#
_entry.id   AF-A0A932PAE0-F1
#
_cell.length_a   1.000
_cell.length_b   1.000
_cell.length_c   1.000
_cell.angle_alpha   90.00
_cell.angle_beta   90.00
_cell.angle_gamma   90.00
#
_symmetry.space_group_name_H-M   'P 1'
#
loop_
_entity.id
_entity.type
_entity.pdbx_description
1 polymer ?
#
loop_
_entity_poly.entity_id
_entity_poly.type
_entity_poly.pdbx_seq_one_letter_code
_entity_poly.pdbx_strand_id
1 'polypeptide(L)'
;MGGRYYTSIGDHLAPAGNGYVYEYDPEKRAFRLLVDVRKLLNLPEGHYSPGKIHSRLDLGDDGWLYFSTHRGSTNITTDKYHYQDDWIIRTHPATGESEIVVCGLVPKHCVPNSVLDPGAAYLLRRHRARQRRR
;
A
#
# COMPACT_ATOMS: atom_id res chain seq x y z
N MET A 1 20.97 -12.23 15.65
CA MET A 1 20.35 -11.03 15.04
C MET A 1 20.26 -11.29 13.54
N GLY A 2 19.09 -11.70 13.06
CA GLY A 2 18.83 -11.95 11.63
C GLY A 2 17.56 -11.21 11.24
N GLY A 3 17.65 -9.88 11.14
CA GLY A 3 16.50 -9.03 10.82
C GLY A 3 16.22 -9.04 9.33
N ARG A 4 14.97 -9.36 8.93
CA ARG A 4 14.51 -9.10 7.57
C ARG A 4 14.00 -7.67 7.47
N TYR A 5 14.28 -7.01 6.36
CA TYR A 5 13.82 -5.64 6.13
C TYR A 5 12.76 -5.65 5.03
N TYR A 6 11.70 -4.89 5.20
CA TYR A 6 10.65 -4.76 4.19
C TYR A 6 10.70 -3.37 3.59
N THR A 7 10.58 -3.29 2.27
CA THR A 7 10.58 -2.02 1.55
C THR A 7 9.55 -2.04 0.44
N SER A 8 8.98 -0.88 0.14
CA SER A 8 8.05 -0.69 -0.96
C SER A 8 8.66 0.17 -2.05
N ILE A 9 8.43 -0.21 -3.31
CA ILE A 9 8.88 0.53 -4.49
C ILE A 9 7.68 0.76 -5.39
N GLY A 10 7.56 1.97 -5.94
CA GLY A 10 6.53 2.31 -6.91
C GLY A 10 7.16 2.84 -8.20
N ASP A 11 6.51 2.62 -9.34
CA ASP A 11 6.98 3.11 -10.64
C ASP A 11 6.53 4.53 -10.99
N HIS A 12 5.55 5.07 -10.24
CA HIS A 12 4.94 6.39 -10.47
C HIS A 12 4.22 6.55 -11.82
N LEU A 13 3.89 5.46 -12.54
CA LEU A 13 3.32 5.48 -13.90
C LEU A 13 1.78 5.58 -13.92
N ALA A 14 1.19 6.38 -13.05
CA ALA A 14 -0.27 6.58 -13.05
C ALA A 14 -0.76 7.10 -14.43
N PRO A 15 -1.93 6.64 -14.93
CA PRO A 15 -2.92 5.80 -14.25
C PRO A 15 -2.57 4.30 -14.23
N ALA A 16 -1.63 3.84 -15.04
CA ALA A 16 -1.28 2.42 -15.18
C ALA A 16 -0.06 2.02 -14.32
N GLY A 17 0.04 2.56 -13.10
CA GLY A 17 1.20 2.36 -12.24
C GLY A 17 1.23 0.98 -11.60
N ASN A 18 2.36 0.67 -10.97
CA ASN A 18 2.52 -0.48 -10.11
C ASN A 18 3.30 -0.17 -8.83
N GLY A 19 2.91 -0.87 -7.76
CA GLY A 19 3.58 -0.88 -6.48
C GLY A 19 4.06 -2.29 -6.16
N TYR A 20 5.20 -2.36 -5.49
CA TYR A 20 5.84 -3.60 -5.11
C TYR A 20 6.23 -3.55 -3.63
N VAL A 21 6.14 -4.68 -2.95
CA VAL A 21 6.77 -4.87 -1.63
C VAL A 21 7.81 -5.96 -1.75
N TYR A 22 8.99 -5.70 -1.21
CA TYR A 22 10.11 -6.61 -1.16
C TYR A 22 10.50 -6.91 0.29
N GLU A 23 10.99 -8.12 0.48
CA GLU A 23 11.80 -8.51 1.62
C GLU A 23 13.27 -8.44 1.21
N TYR A 24 14.11 -7.84 2.05
CA TYR A 24 15.56 -7.88 1.95
C TYR A 24 16.13 -8.82 3.02
N ASP A 25 16.88 -9.82 2.57
CA ASP A 25 17.67 -10.71 3.40
C ASP A 25 19.11 -10.14 3.48
N PRO A 26 19.56 -9.63 4.64
CA PRO A 26 20.89 -9.04 4.77
C PRO A 26 22.02 -10.08 4.75
N GLU A 27 21.73 -11.35 5.08
CA GLU A 27 22.72 -12.43 5.06
C GLU A 27 22.99 -12.83 3.61
N LYS A 28 21.93 -12.97 2.81
CA LYS A 28 22.02 -13.30 1.38
C LYS A 28 22.26 -12.08 0.48
N ARG A 29 22.11 -10.86 1.02
CA ARG A 29 22.13 -9.58 0.29
C ARG A 29 21.19 -9.58 -0.92
N ALA A 30 20.02 -10.18 -0.77
CA ALA A 30 19.09 -10.43 -1.85
C ALA A 30 17.70 -9.88 -1.51
N PHE A 31 17.01 -9.40 -2.55
CA PHE A 31 15.60 -9.04 -2.46
C PHE A 31 14.73 -10.19 -2.94
N ARG A 32 13.64 -10.45 -2.21
CA ARG A 32 12.54 -11.31 -2.64
C ARG A 32 11.29 -10.47 -2.79
N LEU A 33 10.65 -10.57 -3.96
CA LEU A 33 9.35 -9.94 -4.17
C LEU A 33 8.30 -10.63 -3.30
N LEU A 34 7.60 -9.84 -2.48
CA LEU A 34 6.48 -10.32 -1.68
C LEU A 34 5.15 -10.08 -2.37
N VAL A 35 4.95 -8.89 -2.95
CA VAL A 35 3.70 -8.53 -3.64
C VAL A 35 3.96 -7.65 -4.84
N ASP A 36 3.23 -7.93 -5.92
CA ASP A 36 3.03 -7.08 -7.09
C ASP A 36 1.58 -6.59 -7.02
N VAL A 37 1.39 -5.31 -6.69
CA VAL A 37 0.06 -4.77 -6.37
C VAL A 37 -0.83 -4.79 -7.60
N ARG A 38 -0.32 -4.48 -8.80
CA ARG A 38 -1.11 -4.53 -10.04
C ARG A 38 -1.60 -5.95 -10.32
N LYS A 39 -0.74 -6.97 -10.12
CA LYS A 39 -1.17 -8.38 -10.25
C LYS A 39 -2.21 -8.76 -9.20
N LEU A 40 -2.04 -8.32 -7.94
CA LEU A 40 -3.01 -8.59 -6.87
C LEU A 40 -4.38 -7.98 -7.16
N LEU A 41 -4.42 -6.72 -7.62
CA LEU A 41 -5.67 -6.03 -7.90
C LEU A 41 -6.35 -6.55 -9.18
N ASN A 42 -5.56 -7.01 -10.15
CA ASN A 42 -6.02 -7.60 -11.41
C ASN A 42 -7.15 -6.81 -12.09
N LEU A 43 -7.02 -5.48 -12.09
CA LEU A 43 -8.03 -4.58 -12.66
C LEU A 43 -7.99 -4.61 -14.19
N PRO A 44 -9.12 -4.31 -14.86
CA PRO A 44 -9.14 -4.22 -16.31
C PRO A 44 -8.14 -3.18 -16.85
N GLU A 45 -7.65 -3.40 -18.07
CA GLU A 45 -6.76 -2.44 -18.72
C GLU A 45 -7.40 -1.04 -18.82
N GLY A 46 -6.59 0.00 -18.64
CA GLY A 46 -7.06 1.39 -18.62
C GLY A 46 -7.63 1.85 -17.28
N HIS A 47 -7.94 0.93 -16.35
CA HIS A 47 -8.30 1.30 -14.99
C HIS A 47 -7.07 1.79 -14.22
N TYR A 48 -7.32 2.71 -13.29
CA TYR A 48 -6.32 3.17 -12.36
C TYR A 48 -5.73 2.00 -11.56
N SER A 49 -4.41 1.91 -11.57
CA SER A 49 -3.60 1.03 -10.73
C SER A 49 -2.56 1.85 -9.97
N PRO A 50 -2.34 1.59 -8.68
CA PRO A 50 -1.51 2.42 -7.84
C PRO A 50 -0.03 2.19 -8.13
N GLY A 51 0.66 3.28 -8.49
CA GLY A 51 2.11 3.32 -8.68
C GLY A 51 2.89 3.68 -7.42
N LYS A 52 2.25 3.67 -6.24
CA LYS A 52 2.83 4.13 -4.95
C LYS A 52 2.22 3.41 -3.75
N ILE A 53 3.06 3.18 -2.75
CA ILE A 53 2.71 2.79 -1.37
C ILE A 53 3.30 3.88 -0.47
N HIS A 54 2.47 4.59 0.30
CA HIS A 54 2.93 5.71 1.17
C HIS A 54 2.71 5.45 2.66
N SER A 55 2.14 4.31 3.05
CA SER A 55 2.20 3.89 4.45
C SER A 55 3.57 3.32 4.83
N ARG A 56 3.75 3.08 6.12
CA ARG A 56 4.74 2.11 6.58
C ARG A 56 4.29 0.69 6.22
N LEU A 57 5.24 -0.24 6.24
CA LEU A 57 5.01 -1.67 6.21
C LEU A 57 5.03 -2.16 7.66
N ASP A 58 3.88 -2.10 8.33
CA ASP A 58 3.77 -2.43 9.75
C ASP A 58 3.42 -3.92 9.92
N LEU A 59 4.15 -4.64 10.78
CA LEU A 59 3.86 -6.04 11.12
C LEU A 59 2.78 -6.10 12.21
N GLY A 60 1.68 -6.80 11.94
CA GLY A 60 0.64 -7.08 12.92
C GLY A 60 1.01 -8.23 13.85
N ASP A 61 0.29 -8.35 14.97
CA ASP A 61 0.46 -9.46 15.91
C ASP A 61 0.02 -10.81 15.31
N ASP A 62 -0.76 -10.76 14.23
CA ASP A 62 -1.14 -11.90 13.39
C ASP A 62 -0.02 -12.38 12.44
N GLY A 63 1.12 -11.68 12.43
CA GLY A 63 2.28 -12.00 11.60
C GLY A 63 2.20 -11.47 10.16
N TRP A 64 1.18 -10.69 9.80
CA TRP A 64 1.03 -10.11 8.46
C TRP A 64 1.62 -8.70 8.37
N LEU A 65 2.16 -8.34 7.21
CA LEU A 65 2.58 -6.98 6.91
C LEU A 65 1.42 -6.19 6.32
N TYR A 66 1.06 -5.06 6.93
CA TYR A 66 -0.02 -4.18 6.49
C TYR A 66 0.51 -2.90 5.87
N PHE A 67 -0.09 -2.48 4.75
CA PHE A 67 0.24 -1.24 4.06
C PHE A 67 -0.93 -0.69 3.23
N SER A 68 -0.86 0.59 2.89
CA SER A 68 -1.83 1.27 2.03
C SER A 68 -1.17 1.86 0.78
N THR A 69 -1.88 1.74 -0.33
CA THR A 69 -1.51 2.37 -1.59
C THR A 69 -1.72 3.87 -1.51
N HIS A 70 -1.24 4.59 -2.52
CA HIS A 70 -1.45 6.02 -2.63
C HIS A 70 -1.81 6.43 -4.05
N ARG A 71 -2.91 7.17 -4.17
CA ARG A 71 -3.51 7.58 -5.44
C ARG A 71 -2.53 8.27 -6.40
N GLY A 72 -1.69 9.15 -5.87
CA GLY A 72 -0.80 10.01 -6.66
C GLY A 72 -1.47 11.32 -7.03
N SER A 73 -1.38 11.75 -8.29
CA SER A 73 -1.92 13.03 -8.75
C SER A 73 -3.45 12.99 -8.84
N THR A 74 -4.12 14.03 -8.32
CA THR A 74 -5.57 14.25 -8.44
C THR A 74 -6.04 14.49 -9.87
N ASN A 75 -5.13 14.92 -10.75
CA ASN A 75 -5.45 15.14 -12.16
C ASN A 75 -5.55 13.83 -12.95
N ILE A 76 -5.00 12.74 -12.40
CA ILE A 76 -5.06 11.39 -12.98
C ILE A 76 -6.10 10.52 -12.27
N THR A 77 -6.21 10.64 -10.95
CA THR A 77 -7.13 9.83 -10.11
C THR A 77 -8.56 10.36 -10.18
N THR A 78 -9.16 10.19 -11.36
CA THR A 78 -10.48 10.70 -11.75
C THR A 78 -11.40 9.57 -12.18
N ASP A 79 -12.69 9.85 -12.35
CA ASP A 79 -13.67 8.87 -12.82
C ASP A 79 -13.37 8.33 -14.22
N LYS A 80 -12.65 9.12 -15.05
CA LYS A 80 -12.16 8.69 -16.38
C LYS A 80 -11.33 7.41 -16.31
N TYR A 81 -10.56 7.24 -15.24
CA TYR A 81 -9.72 6.07 -15.03
C TYR A 81 -10.28 5.16 -13.92
N HIS A 82 -11.57 5.29 -13.61
CA HIS A 82 -12.28 4.45 -12.65
C HIS A 82 -11.67 4.43 -11.24
N TYR A 83 -10.92 5.48 -10.85
CA TYR A 83 -10.34 5.57 -9.52
C TYR A 83 -11.44 5.65 -8.47
N GLN A 84 -11.51 4.73 -7.51
CA GLN A 84 -12.53 4.75 -6.44
C GLN A 84 -11.96 5.24 -5.10
N ASP A 85 -10.84 4.67 -4.67
CA ASP A 85 -10.11 5.00 -3.43
C ASP A 85 -8.76 4.28 -3.44
N ASP A 86 -7.95 4.49 -2.40
CA ASP A 86 -6.77 3.67 -2.09
C ASP A 86 -7.16 2.31 -1.46
N TRP A 87 -6.23 1.36 -1.51
CA TRP A 87 -6.35 0.03 -0.92
C TRP A 87 -5.51 -0.09 0.34
N ILE A 88 -6.03 -0.84 1.32
CA ILE A 88 -5.24 -1.47 2.37
C ILE A 88 -5.03 -2.92 1.96
N ILE A 89 -3.77 -3.33 1.95
CA ILE A 89 -3.31 -4.65 1.57
C ILE A 89 -2.53 -5.24 2.73
N ARG A 90 -2.62 -6.56 2.88
CA ARG A 90 -1.71 -7.31 3.75
C ARG A 90 -0.96 -8.38 2.98
N THR A 91 0.27 -8.66 3.40
CA THR A 91 1.09 -9.72 2.83
C THR A 91 1.76 -10.54 3.93
N HIS A 92 1.64 -11.86 3.87
CA HIS A 92 2.29 -12.76 4.81
C HIS A 92 3.77 -12.89 4.44
N PRO A 93 4.71 -12.47 5.30
CA PRO A 93 6.12 -12.35 4.93
C PRO A 93 6.75 -13.71 4.62
N ALA A 94 6.36 -14.80 5.28
CA ALA A 94 6.99 -16.10 5.02
C ALA A 94 6.57 -16.72 3.68
N THR A 95 5.32 -16.52 3.25
CA THR A 95 4.73 -17.20 2.09
C THR A 95 4.63 -16.30 0.87
N GLY A 96 4.58 -14.97 1.05
CA GLY A 96 4.27 -14.01 -0.02
C GLY A 96 2.78 -13.94 -0.36
N GLU A 97 1.93 -14.69 0.34
CA GLU A 97 0.48 -14.62 0.17
C GLU A 97 -0.01 -13.21 0.48
N SER A 98 -0.88 -12.66 -0.36
CA SER A 98 -1.30 -11.27 -0.28
C SER A 98 -2.80 -11.12 -0.48
N GLU A 99 -3.41 -10.21 0.27
CA GLU A 99 -4.86 -10.01 0.30
C GLU A 99 -5.21 -8.53 0.35
N ILE A 100 -6.32 -8.18 -0.30
CA ILE A 100 -6.95 -6.86 -0.14
C ILE A 100 -7.76 -6.91 1.14
N VAL A 101 -7.41 -6.07 2.12
CA VAL A 101 -8.16 -5.95 3.38
C VAL A 101 -9.39 -5.06 3.16
N VAL A 102 -9.19 -3.91 2.51
CA VAL A 102 -10.28 -2.99 2.17
C VAL A 102 -9.86 -2.07 1.03
N CYS A 103 -10.85 -1.67 0.22
CA CYS A 103 -10.79 -0.54 -0.70
C CYS A 103 -11.95 0.39 -0.30
N GLY A 104 -11.77 1.72 -0.37
CA GLY A 104 -12.92 2.61 -0.16
C GLY A 104 -13.15 3.04 1.29
N LEU A 105 -12.10 3.14 2.13
CA LEU A 105 -12.28 3.58 3.52
C LEU A 105 -12.91 4.98 3.59
N VAL A 106 -12.55 5.87 2.66
CA VAL A 106 -13.17 7.19 2.50
C VAL A 106 -13.21 7.52 1.01
N PRO A 107 -14.38 7.46 0.35
CA PRO A 107 -14.48 7.58 -1.11
C PRO A 107 -13.64 8.72 -1.69
N LYS A 108 -12.84 8.41 -2.70
CA LYS A 108 -11.96 9.33 -3.46
C LYS A 108 -10.88 10.04 -2.64
N HIS A 109 -10.66 9.66 -1.38
CA HIS A 109 -9.59 10.21 -0.56
C HIS A 109 -8.32 9.40 -0.71
N CYS A 110 -7.25 9.94 -0.13
CA CYS A 110 -5.98 9.25 -0.08
C CYS A 110 -5.68 8.86 1.36
N VAL A 111 -5.03 7.71 1.54
CA VAL A 111 -4.50 7.26 2.83
C VAL A 111 -2.97 7.31 2.80
N PRO A 112 -2.37 8.52 2.87
CA PRO A 112 -0.94 8.71 2.66
C PRO A 112 -0.09 8.30 3.87
N ASN A 113 -0.70 7.96 4.99
CA ASN A 113 -0.02 7.60 6.21
C ASN A 113 -0.91 6.74 7.10
N SER A 114 -0.38 5.61 7.53
CA SER A 114 -1.03 4.76 8.51
C SER A 114 -0.06 4.34 9.61
N VAL A 115 -0.64 4.09 10.78
CA VAL A 115 -0.02 3.35 11.89
C VAL A 115 -0.93 2.17 12.15
N LEU A 116 -0.40 0.96 12.11
CA LEU A 116 -1.16 -0.22 12.52
C LEU A 116 -1.35 -0.21 14.05
N ASP A 117 -2.56 -0.50 14.52
CA ASP A 117 -2.78 -1.03 15.86
C ASP A 117 -2.58 -2.56 15.80
N PRO A 118 -1.48 -3.11 16.33
CA PRO A 118 -1.14 -4.52 16.16
C PRO A 118 -2.18 -5.48 16.76
N GLY A 119 -2.90 -5.06 17.81
CA GLY A 119 -3.89 -5.88 18.50
C GLY A 119 -5.28 -5.87 17.87
N ALA A 120 -5.57 -4.87 17.03
CA ALA A 120 -6.85 -4.74 16.34
C ALA A 120 -6.77 -5.03 14.83
N ALA A 121 -5.56 -5.15 14.26
CA ALA A 121 -5.30 -5.28 12.82
C ALA A 121 -5.91 -4.15 11.95
N TYR A 122 -6.17 -2.98 12.54
CA TYR A 122 -6.67 -1.81 11.83
C TYR A 122 -5.58 -0.75 11.66
N LEU A 123 -5.47 -0.22 10.44
CA LEU A 123 -4.62 0.93 10.14
C LEU A 123 -5.30 2.23 10.59
N LEU A 124 -4.72 2.91 11.57
CA LEU A 124 -5.15 4.22 12.05
C LEU A 124 -4.60 5.33 11.14
N ARG A 125 -5.49 6.17 10.63
CA ARG A 125 -5.14 7.40 9.89
C ARG A 125 -4.66 8.48 10.87
N ARG A 126 -3.41 8.94 10.74
CA ARG A 126 -2.97 10.17 11.47
C ARG A 126 -3.41 11.41 10.71
N HIS A 127 -4.59 11.93 11.02
CA HIS A 127 -5.00 13.27 10.61
C HIS A 127 -4.40 14.32 11.57
N ARG A 128 -3.30 14.99 11.19
CA ARG A 128 -2.98 16.32 11.73
C ARG A 128 -3.24 17.35 10.65
N ALA A 129 -4.49 17.78 10.55
CA ALA A 129 -4.80 19.02 9.87
C ALA A 129 -4.26 20.18 10.72
N ARG A 130 -3.25 20.91 10.23
CA ARG A 130 -3.15 22.33 10.56
C ARG A 130 -4.32 23.02 9.86
N GLN A 131 -5.48 23.09 10.51
CA GLN A 131 -6.40 24.19 10.26
C GLN A 131 -5.73 25.44 10.82
N ARG A 132 -4.96 26.13 9.97
CA ARG A 132 -4.63 27.53 10.20
C ARG A 132 -5.69 28.35 9.50
N ARG A 133 -6.56 28.94 10.32
CA ARG A 133 -7.26 30.21 10.16
C ARG A 133 -7.03 30.89 8.80
N ARG A 134 -8.11 31.06 8.04
CA ARG A 134 -8.60 32.35 7.53
C ARG A 134 -10.01 32.17 7.02
#